data_AF-A0A535UC28-F1
#
_entry.id   AF-A0A535UC28-F1
#
_cell.length_a   1.000
_cell.length_b   1.000
_cell.length_c   1.000
_cell.angle_alpha   90.00
_cell.angle_beta   90.00
_cell.angle_gamma   90.00
#
_symmetry.space_group_name_H-M   'P 1'
#
loop_
_entity.id
_entity.type
_entity.pdbx_description
1 polymer ?
#
loop_
_entity_poly.entity_id
_entity_poly.type
_entity_poly.pdbx_seq_one_letter_code
_entity_poly.pdbx_strand_id
1 'polypeptide(L)'
;MSRSAADELDVAAAAAVAGRSAETVRRWVWSGRLRAHKRGNKLLIARSDLDRLLGSSGIAGAMSLADWVAAVEKSGLKKGPRGATAAGLVLEERRLLSLGRGADARS
;
A
#
# COMPACT_ATOMS: atom_id res chain seq x y z
N MET A 1 18.14 -20.53 -10.47
CA MET A 1 16.83 -21.19 -10.29
C MET A 1 15.94 -20.80 -11.46
N SER A 2 15.76 -21.69 -12.43
CA SER A 2 14.95 -21.42 -13.63
C SER A 2 13.49 -21.26 -13.22
N ARG A 3 12.91 -20.08 -13.49
CA ARG A 3 11.46 -19.86 -13.38
C ARG A 3 10.79 -20.77 -14.40
N SER A 4 10.02 -21.75 -13.94
CA SER A 4 9.25 -22.61 -14.83
C SER A 4 8.18 -21.76 -15.52
N ALA A 5 7.98 -21.95 -16.82
CA ALA A 5 6.94 -21.25 -17.61
C ALA A 5 5.52 -21.47 -17.04
N ALA A 6 5.34 -22.48 -16.18
CA ALA A 6 4.11 -22.76 -15.46
C ALA A 6 3.76 -21.70 -14.38
N ASP A 7 4.70 -20.85 -13.96
CA ASP A 7 4.46 -19.81 -12.93
C ASP A 7 4.26 -18.41 -13.54
N GLU A 8 4.18 -18.30 -14.86
CA GLU A 8 3.96 -17.03 -15.56
C GLU A 8 2.48 -16.85 -15.92
N LEU A 9 1.90 -15.74 -15.48
CA LEU A 9 0.52 -15.35 -15.73
C LEU A 9 0.49 -14.21 -16.74
N ASP A 10 -0.41 -14.26 -17.71
CA ASP A 10 -0.72 -13.07 -18.49
C ASP A 10 -1.54 -12.07 -17.65
N VAL A 11 -1.72 -10.85 -18.16
CA VAL A 11 -2.43 -9.77 -17.48
C VAL A 11 -3.86 -10.16 -17.06
N ALA A 12 -4.59 -10.90 -17.87
CA ALA A 12 -5.96 -11.33 -17.55
C ALA A 12 -5.96 -12.40 -16.46
N ALA A 13 -5.06 -13.39 -16.54
CA ALA A 13 -4.91 -14.40 -15.50
C ALA A 13 -4.47 -13.78 -14.16
N ALA A 14 -3.52 -12.84 -14.18
CA ALA A 14 -3.09 -12.09 -13.00
C ALA A 14 -4.23 -11.27 -12.40
N ALA A 15 -5.10 -10.68 -13.23
CA ALA A 15 -6.27 -9.93 -12.78
C ALA A 15 -7.29 -10.82 -12.06
N ALA A 16 -7.56 -12.01 -12.61
CA ALA A 16 -8.43 -13.00 -11.98
C ALA A 16 -7.88 -13.47 -10.62
N VAL A 17 -6.57 -13.75 -10.54
CA VAL A 17 -5.90 -14.14 -9.28
C VAL A 17 -5.94 -13.01 -8.25
N ALA A 18 -5.74 -11.76 -8.68
CA ALA A 18 -5.77 -10.61 -7.79
C ALA A 18 -7.18 -10.17 -7.38
N GLY A 19 -8.23 -10.69 -8.04
CA GLY A 19 -9.60 -10.19 -7.88
C GLY A 19 -9.74 -8.72 -8.27
N ARG A 20 -8.98 -8.27 -9.27
CA ARG A 20 -8.95 -6.87 -9.75
C ARG A 20 -9.17 -6.80 -11.26
N SER A 21 -9.38 -5.58 -11.77
CA SER A 21 -9.47 -5.37 -13.22
C SER A 21 -8.10 -5.52 -13.90
N ALA A 22 -8.11 -5.96 -15.16
CA ALA A 22 -6.89 -6.02 -15.98
C ALA A 22 -6.20 -4.65 -16.11
N GLU A 23 -6.96 -3.56 -16.14
CA GLU A 23 -6.44 -2.19 -16.13
C GLU A 23 -5.60 -1.90 -14.88
N THR A 24 -6.05 -2.38 -13.71
CA THR A 24 -5.31 -2.21 -12.44
C THR A 24 -3.95 -2.90 -12.50
N VAL A 25 -3.93 -4.12 -13.04
CA VAL A 25 -2.70 -4.89 -13.23
C VAL A 25 -1.76 -4.18 -14.21
N ARG A 26 -2.27 -3.68 -15.34
CA ARG A 26 -1.47 -2.88 -16.29
C ARG A 26 -0.88 -1.64 -15.63
N ARG A 27 -1.67 -0.95 -14.80
CA ARG A 27 -1.21 0.24 -14.07
C ARG A 27 -0.06 -0.09 -13.11
N TRP A 28 -0.11 -1.23 -12.41
CA TRP A 28 0.98 -1.68 -11.56
C TRP A 28 2.25 -1.99 -12.35
N VAL A 29 2.12 -2.56 -13.55
CA VAL A 29 3.27 -2.80 -14.43
C VAL A 29 3.88 -1.48 -14.89
N TRP A 30 3.07 -0.55 -15.40
CA TRP A 30 3.56 0.75 -15.88
C TRP A 30 4.16 1.62 -14.78
N SER A 31 3.60 1.56 -13.57
CA SER A 31 4.16 2.28 -12.43
C SER A 31 5.40 1.59 -11.83
N GLY A 32 5.83 0.45 -12.37
CA GLY A 32 6.96 -0.34 -11.86
C GLY A 32 6.68 -1.08 -10.56
N ARG A 33 5.43 -1.12 -10.06
CA ARG A 33 5.04 -1.86 -8.86
C ARG A 33 5.03 -3.37 -9.08
N LEU A 34 4.85 -3.81 -10.32
CA LEU A 34 4.79 -5.21 -10.70
C LEU A 34 5.78 -5.48 -11.83
N ARG A 35 6.69 -6.43 -11.62
CA ARG A 35 7.62 -6.86 -12.67
C ARG A 35 6.89 -7.69 -13.71
N ALA A 36 7.00 -7.31 -14.96
CA ALA A 36 6.47 -8.05 -16.08
C ALA A 36 7.53 -8.23 -17.16
N HIS A 37 7.51 -9.39 -17.81
CA HIS A 37 8.37 -9.75 -18.92
C HIS A 37 7.56 -9.75 -20.21
N LYS A 38 8.06 -9.07 -21.24
CA LYS A 38 7.41 -9.07 -22.55
C LYS A 38 7.86 -10.30 -23.33
N ARG A 39 6.92 -11.17 -23.69
CA ARG A 39 7.15 -12.31 -24.58
C ARG A 39 6.29 -12.15 -25.83
N GLY A 40 6.90 -11.70 -26.93
CA GLY A 40 6.18 -11.31 -28.13
C GLY A 40 5.25 -10.12 -27.87
N ASN A 41 3.94 -10.30 -28.13
CA ASN A 41 2.92 -9.27 -27.89
C ASN A 41 2.22 -9.39 -26.53
N LYS A 42 2.66 -10.31 -25.66
CA LYS A 42 2.04 -10.53 -24.35
C LYS A 42 2.96 -10.08 -23.22
N LEU A 43 2.35 -9.52 -22.18
CA LEU A 43 2.99 -9.23 -20.89
C LEU A 43 2.75 -10.42 -19.97
N LEU A 44 3.85 -11.02 -19.52
CA LEU A 44 3.86 -12.13 -18.58
C LEU A 44 4.35 -11.65 -17.22
N ILE A 45 3.69 -12.09 -16.17
CA ILE A 45 3.89 -11.69 -14.78
C ILE A 45 4.19 -12.95 -14.00
N ALA A 46 5.29 -12.99 -13.25
CA ALA A 46 5.54 -14.13 -12.38
C ALA A 46 4.53 -14.13 -11.22
N ARG A 47 3.93 -15.28 -10.93
CA ARG A 47 2.95 -15.42 -9.85
C ARG A 47 3.53 -15.02 -8.50
N SER A 48 4.79 -15.35 -8.27
CA SER A 48 5.53 -14.94 -7.05
C SER A 48 5.67 -13.42 -6.89
N ASP A 49 5.87 -12.68 -8.00
CA ASP A 49 5.96 -11.22 -7.97
C ASP A 49 4.57 -10.59 -7.70
N LEU A 50 3.51 -11.21 -8.23
CA LEU A 50 2.12 -10.83 -7.95
C LEU A 50 1.74 -11.07 -6.49
N ASP A 51 2.04 -12.26 -5.95
CA ASP A 51 1.75 -12.63 -4.57
C ASP A 51 2.44 -11.69 -3.58
N ARG A 52 3.72 -11.39 -3.82
CA ARG A 52 4.47 -10.41 -3.02
C ARG A 52 3.80 -9.03 -3.03
N LEU A 53 3.32 -8.57 -4.18
CA LEU A 53 2.63 -7.28 -4.29
C LEU A 53 1.31 -7.27 -3.50
N LEU A 54 0.55 -8.36 -3.56
CA LEU A 54 -0.71 -8.50 -2.83
C LEU A 54 -0.44 -8.57 -1.31
N GLY A 55 0.55 -9.35 -0.88
CA GLY A 55 0.95 -9.43 0.54
C GLY A 55 1.53 -8.14 1.10
N SER A 56 2.29 -7.39 0.30
CA SER A 56 2.91 -6.12 0.73
C SER A 56 1.92 -4.96 0.83
N SER A 57 0.76 -5.07 0.18
CA SER A 57 -0.18 -3.96 0.14
C SER A 57 -0.90 -3.74 1.48
N GLY A 58 -0.77 -4.65 2.45
CA GLY A 58 -1.41 -4.50 3.78
C GLY A 58 -2.95 -4.44 3.73
N ILE A 59 -3.53 -4.62 2.54
CA ILE A 59 -4.96 -4.76 2.33
C ILE A 59 -5.26 -6.20 2.69
N ALA A 60 -5.46 -6.45 3.99
CA ALA A 60 -5.83 -7.74 4.51
C ALA A 60 -7.16 -8.19 3.88
N GLY A 61 -7.09 -8.93 2.77
CA GLY A 61 -8.24 -9.49 2.08
C GLY A 61 -9.36 -8.50 1.74
N ALA A 62 -10.49 -9.04 1.27
CA ALA A 62 -11.75 -8.30 1.23
C ALA A 62 -12.28 -8.17 2.66
N MET A 63 -11.64 -7.36 3.49
CA MET A 63 -12.19 -7.03 4.81
C MET A 63 -13.39 -6.12 4.59
N SER A 64 -14.53 -6.49 5.14
CA SER A 64 -15.68 -5.59 5.14
C SER A 64 -15.31 -4.32 5.91
N LEU A 65 -15.93 -3.19 5.57
CA LEU A 65 -15.72 -1.95 6.30
C LEU A 65 -15.99 -2.12 7.81
N ALA A 66 -16.98 -2.95 8.16
CA ALA A 66 -17.33 -3.23 9.55
C ALA A 66 -16.21 -4.01 10.28
N ASP A 67 -15.64 -5.02 9.62
CA ASP A 67 -14.53 -5.80 10.18
C ASP A 67 -13.29 -4.90 10.35
N TRP A 68 -13.08 -3.99 9.41
CA TRP A 68 -12.04 -2.95 9.53
C TRP A 68 -12.25 -1.99 10.70
N VAL A 69 -13.47 -1.51 10.91
CA VAL A 69 -13.78 -0.69 12.10
C VAL A 69 -13.50 -1.48 13.38
N ALA A 70 -13.92 -2.74 13.47
CA ALA A 70 -13.69 -3.57 14.64
C ALA A 70 -12.19 -3.83 14.90
N ALA A 71 -11.39 -4.02 13.84
CA ALA A 71 -9.94 -4.16 13.95
C ALA A 71 -9.28 -2.87 14.46
N VAL A 72 -9.72 -1.71 13.97
CA VAL A 72 -9.25 -0.40 14.44
C VAL A 72 -9.59 -0.18 15.91
N GLU A 73 -10.82 -0.48 16.33
CA GLU A 73 -11.22 -0.36 17.74
C GLU A 73 -10.40 -1.26 18.67
N LYS A 74 -10.07 -2.48 18.22
CA LYS A 74 -9.20 -3.41 18.95
C LYS A 74 -7.73 -3.01 18.99
N SER A 75 -7.24 -2.25 18.01
CA SER A 75 -5.83 -1.89 17.88
C SER A 75 -5.30 -0.97 19.00
N GLY A 76 -6.19 -0.35 19.79
CA GLY A 76 -5.81 0.59 20.83
C GLY A 76 -5.19 1.90 20.29
N LEU A 77 -5.30 2.16 18.99
CA LEU A 77 -4.89 3.42 18.38
C LEU A 77 -5.60 4.58 19.08
N LYS A 78 -4.81 5.52 19.62
CA LYS A 78 -5.36 6.70 20.29
C LYS A 78 -6.15 7.53 19.29
N LYS A 79 -7.44 7.71 19.57
CA LYS A 79 -8.28 8.62 18.80
C LYS A 79 -7.71 10.02 18.94
N GLY A 80 -7.37 10.65 17.81
CA GLY A 80 -6.93 12.04 17.81
C GLY A 80 -8.00 12.97 18.42
N PRO A 81 -7.61 14.16 18.89
CA PRO A 81 -8.54 15.12 19.45
C PRO A 81 -9.69 15.42 18.47
N ARG A 82 -10.93 15.36 18.96
CA ARG A 82 -12.12 15.64 18.15
C ARG A 82 -12.05 17.07 17.61
N GLY A 83 -12.29 17.24 16.32
CA GLY A 83 -12.26 18.54 15.64
C GLY A 83 -10.87 18.99 15.19
N ALA A 84 -9.80 18.26 15.51
CA ALA A 84 -8.48 18.54 14.97
C ALA A 84 -8.38 18.04 13.53
N THR A 85 -8.01 18.93 12.61
CA THR A 85 -7.65 18.56 11.24
C THR A 85 -6.21 18.06 11.22
N ALA A 86 -5.87 17.20 10.25
CA ALA A 86 -4.49 16.76 10.05
C ALA A 86 -3.52 17.96 9.92
N ALA A 87 -3.95 19.02 9.22
CA ALA A 87 -3.18 20.25 9.11
C ALA A 87 -2.98 20.96 10.46
N GLY A 88 -4.02 21.05 11.29
CA GLY A 88 -3.92 21.67 12.62
C GLY A 88 -2.94 20.96 13.53
N LEU A 89 -2.92 19.62 13.50
CA LEU A 89 -1.97 18.82 14.28
C LEU A 89 -0.51 19.09 13.85
N VAL A 90 -0.24 19.15 12.54
CA VAL A 90 1.10 19.43 12.00
C VAL A 90 1.55 20.86 12.33
N LEU A 91 0.64 21.84 12.25
CA LEU A 91 0.97 23.23 12.59
C LEU A 91 1.28 23.40 14.07
N GLU A 92 0.53 22.73 14.96
CA GLU A 92 0.78 22.79 16.40
C GLU A 92 2.07 22.07 16.79
N GLU A 93 2.35 20.90 16.21
CA GLU A 93 3.64 20.21 16.40
C GLU A 93 4.81 21.10 15.98
N ARG A 94 4.72 21.75 14.81
CA ARG A 94 5.74 22.68 14.33
C ARG A 94 5.93 23.86 15.28
N ARG A 95 4.85 24.38 15.86
CA ARG A 95 4.89 25.47 16.84
C ARG A 95 5.58 25.04 18.14
N LEU A 96 5.24 23.87 18.67
CA LEU A 96 5.84 23.30 19.88
C LEU A 96 7.35 23.08 19.72
N LEU A 97 7.78 22.52 18.58
CA LEU A 97 9.19 22.32 18.26
C LEU A 97 9.95 23.64 18.13
N SER A 98 9.32 24.67 17.57
CA SER A 98 9.92 26.00 17.43
C SER A 98 10.09 26.71 18.77
N LEU A 99 9.19 26.48 19.72
CA LEU A 99 9.27 27.02 21.09
C LEU A 99 10.35 26.31 21.93
N GLY A 100 10.51 24.98 21.78
CA GLY A 100 11.57 24.23 22.46
C GLY A 100 12.98 24.61 22.01
N ARG A 101 13.17 24.89 20.72
CA ARG A 101 14.48 25.30 20.15
C ARG A 101 14.95 26.69 20.60
N GLY A 102 14.06 27.52 21.14
CA GLY A 102 14.38 28.85 21.68
C GLY A 102 14.87 28.84 23.14
N ALA A 103 14.66 27.74 23.87
CA ALA A 103 15.10 27.60 25.26
C ALA A 103 16.59 27.22 25.37
N ASP A 104 17.08 26.37 24.45
CA ASP A 104 18.49 25.93 24.43
C ASP A 104 19.47 26.95 23.82
N ALA A 105 18.96 28.01 23.17
CA ALA A 105 19.78 29.01 22.47
C ALA A 105 20.15 30.25 23.32
N ARG A 106 19.88 30.23 24.62
CA ARG A 106 20.10 31.37 25.55
C ARG A 106 20.87 31.02 26.84
N SER A 107 21.73 30.01 26.82
CA SER A 107 22.69 29.74 27.91
C SER A 107 24.11 30.08 27.50
#